data_AF-A0A2N5DQC3-F1
#
_entry.id   AF-A0A2N5DQC3-F1
#
_cell.length_a   1.000
_cell.length_b   1.000
_cell.length_c   1.000
_cell.angle_alpha   90.00
_cell.angle_beta   90.00
_cell.angle_gamma   90.00
#
_symmetry.space_group_name_H-M   'P 1'
#
loop_
_entity.id
_entity.type
_entity.pdbx_description
1 polymer ?
#
loop_
_entity_poly.entity_id
_entity_poly.type
_entity_poly.pdbx_seq_one_letter_code
_entity_poly.pdbx_strand_id
1 'polypeptide(L)'
;MSDLAPSVAPQVERHSEDKIVPAVVYGLYLLGFSNGLTFFIGLIVAYVQRGQAGPINESHYTFAIRTFWLSIAWFLLGGALVLFGIPLSLVLIGVPMIIAGVAIISAISLWFVVRCIAGIAFLVRGEAYPRPRTWLI
;
A
#
# COMPACT_ATOMS: atom_id res chain seq x y z
N MET A 1 -14.33 42.52 -42.21
CA MET A 1 -14.46 42.30 -40.75
C MET A 1 -14.47 40.81 -40.51
N SER A 2 -13.29 40.22 -40.57
CA SER A 2 -13.01 38.86 -40.09
C SER A 2 -12.13 39.10 -38.88
N ASP A 3 -12.67 38.94 -37.68
CA ASP A 3 -11.88 38.72 -36.47
C ASP A 3 -12.80 38.35 -35.30
N LEU A 4 -12.25 37.52 -34.43
CA LEU A 4 -12.81 36.98 -33.18
C LEU A 4 -13.57 35.64 -33.28
N ALA A 5 -12.93 34.64 -33.90
CA ALA A 5 -13.00 33.33 -33.26
C ALA A 5 -12.17 33.45 -31.96
N PRO A 6 -12.75 33.26 -30.76
CA PRO A 6 -11.94 33.21 -29.56
C PRO A 6 -10.96 32.06 -29.76
N SER A 7 -9.66 32.36 -29.72
CA SER A 7 -8.64 31.35 -29.56
C SER A 7 -8.98 30.59 -28.28
N VAL A 8 -9.64 29.45 -28.41
CA VAL A 8 -9.64 28.43 -27.39
C VAL A 8 -8.18 28.04 -27.30
N ALA A 9 -7.42 28.76 -26.46
CA ALA A 9 -6.13 28.29 -26.00
C ALA A 9 -6.39 26.83 -25.64
N PRO A 10 -5.69 25.86 -26.27
CA PRO A 10 -5.92 24.46 -26.00
C PRO A 10 -5.89 24.38 -24.49
N GLN A 11 -7.05 24.11 -23.89
CA GLN A 11 -7.15 24.09 -22.46
C GLN A 11 -6.03 23.17 -22.05
N VAL A 12 -5.10 23.72 -21.28
CA VAL A 12 -4.12 22.91 -20.58
C VAL A 12 -4.98 22.14 -19.59
N GLU A 13 -5.69 21.13 -20.10
CA GLU A 13 -6.19 19.99 -19.39
C GLU A 13 -4.92 19.36 -18.89
N ARG A 14 -4.41 19.92 -17.78
CA ARG A 14 -3.45 19.27 -16.92
C ARG A 14 -4.12 17.95 -16.65
N HIS A 15 -3.71 16.93 -17.40
CA HIS A 15 -4.31 15.61 -17.40
C HIS A 15 -4.21 15.14 -15.95
N SER A 16 -5.28 15.36 -15.18
CA SER A 16 -5.32 15.01 -13.77
C SER A 16 -5.14 13.51 -13.78
N GLU A 17 -4.05 13.03 -13.21
CA GLU A 17 -3.77 11.61 -13.20
C GLU A 17 -4.98 10.86 -12.63
N ASP A 18 -5.45 9.83 -13.34
CA ASP A 18 -6.61 9.05 -12.91
C ASP A 18 -6.33 8.43 -11.53
N LYS A 19 -7.34 8.50 -10.66
CA LYS A 19 -7.24 8.03 -9.27
C LYS A 19 -7.81 6.63 -9.09
N ILE A 20 -8.51 6.09 -10.09
CA ILE A 20 -9.24 4.83 -9.99
C ILE A 20 -8.25 3.69 -9.79
N VAL A 21 -7.23 3.57 -10.63
CA VAL A 21 -6.32 2.40 -10.57
C VAL A 21 -5.50 2.35 -9.26
N PRO A 22 -4.88 3.45 -8.77
CA PRO A 22 -4.23 3.43 -7.46
C PRO A 22 -5.21 3.19 -6.30
N ALA A 23 -6.45 3.70 -6.39
CA ALA A 23 -7.49 3.42 -5.38
C ALA A 23 -7.87 1.94 -5.36
N VAL A 24 -7.97 1.30 -6.53
CA VAL A 24 -8.21 -0.15 -6.67
C VAL A 24 -7.06 -0.94 -6.03
N VAL A 25 -5.80 -0.53 -6.20
CA VAL A 25 -4.66 -1.17 -5.51
C VAL A 25 -4.84 -1.15 -4.00
N TYR A 26 -5.14 0.02 -3.40
CA TYR A 26 -5.39 0.10 -1.96
C TYR A 26 -6.62 -0.70 -1.53
N GLY A 27 -7.69 -0.71 -2.34
CA GLY A 27 -8.88 -1.52 -2.09
C GLY A 27 -8.58 -3.02 -2.09
N LEU A 28 -7.83 -3.52 -3.08
CA LEU A 28 -7.42 -4.91 -3.18
C LEU A 28 -6.54 -5.34 -2.00
N TYR A 29 -5.68 -4.43 -1.54
CA TYR A 29 -4.88 -4.61 -0.33
C TYR A 29 -5.77 -4.73 0.91
N LEU A 30 -6.74 -3.84 1.10
CA LEU A 30 -7.66 -3.94 2.24
C LEU A 30 -8.53 -5.21 2.18
N LEU A 31 -9.04 -5.58 1.00
CA LEU A 31 -9.75 -6.84 0.77
C LEU A 31 -8.87 -8.08 1.00
N GLY A 32 -7.54 -7.90 0.93
CA GLY A 32 -6.56 -8.96 1.16
C GLY A 32 -6.69 -9.58 2.55
N PHE A 33 -7.13 -8.83 3.55
CA PHE A 33 -7.34 -9.38 4.88
C PHE A 33 -8.43 -10.45 4.96
N SER A 34 -9.35 -10.48 3.99
CA SER A 34 -10.43 -11.48 3.95
C SER A 34 -10.00 -12.81 3.32
N ASN A 35 -9.06 -12.80 2.37
CA ASN A 35 -8.75 -13.97 1.52
C ASN A 35 -7.25 -14.17 1.20
N GLY A 36 -6.39 -13.20 1.46
CA GLY A 36 -4.96 -13.21 1.16
C GLY A 36 -4.61 -12.98 -0.32
N LEU A 37 -5.36 -13.58 -1.25
CA LEU A 37 -5.05 -13.55 -2.68
C LEU A 37 -5.05 -12.14 -3.28
N THR A 38 -5.99 -11.29 -2.87
CA THR A 38 -6.11 -9.94 -3.45
C THR A 38 -4.93 -9.03 -3.13
N PHE A 39 -4.12 -9.32 -2.08
CA PHE A 39 -2.85 -8.61 -1.88
C PHE A 39 -1.91 -8.78 -3.07
N PHE A 40 -1.80 -10.00 -3.61
CA PHE A 40 -0.93 -10.28 -4.74
C PHE A 40 -1.44 -9.63 -6.03
N ILE A 41 -2.77 -9.64 -6.23
CA ILE A 41 -3.39 -8.96 -7.38
C ILE A 41 -3.08 -7.47 -7.33
N GLY A 42 -3.30 -6.81 -6.18
CA GLY A 42 -2.97 -5.40 -6.00
C GLY A 42 -1.49 -5.09 -6.23
N LEU A 43 -0.59 -5.99 -5.78
CA LEU A 43 0.85 -5.84 -5.96
C LEU A 43 1.24 -5.89 -7.43
N ILE A 44 0.71 -6.86 -8.18
CA ILE A 44 0.95 -7.01 -9.62
C ILE A 44 0.49 -5.75 -10.35
N VAL A 45 -0.74 -5.28 -10.08
CA VAL A 45 -1.27 -4.04 -10.67
C VAL A 45 -0.36 -2.85 -10.37
N ALA A 46 0.10 -2.72 -9.12
CA ALA A 46 1.00 -1.63 -8.74
C ALA A 46 2.33 -1.67 -9.51
N TYR A 47 2.95 -2.84 -9.68
CA TYR A 47 4.18 -2.97 -10.45
C TYR A 47 4.01 -2.67 -11.94
N VAL A 48 2.94 -3.20 -12.54
CA VAL A 48 2.63 -2.98 -13.96
C VAL A 48 2.39 -1.50 -14.24
N GLN A 49 1.63 -0.83 -13.39
CA GLN A 49 1.26 0.57 -13.61
C GLN A 49 2.38 1.56 -13.25
N ARG A 50 3.26 1.23 -12.30
CA ARG A 50 4.29 2.17 -11.80
C ARG A 50 5.16 2.77 -12.90
N GLY A 51 5.60 1.95 -13.87
CA GLY A 51 6.57 2.39 -14.89
C GLY A 51 6.01 3.37 -15.94
N GLN A 52 4.68 3.45 -16.05
CA GLN A 52 3.97 4.29 -17.02
C GLN A 52 3.11 5.36 -16.35
N ALA A 53 3.17 5.46 -15.02
CA ALA A 53 2.41 6.41 -14.24
C ALA A 53 3.04 7.80 -14.30
N GLY A 54 2.22 8.84 -14.16
CA GLY A 54 2.73 10.17 -13.87
C GLY A 54 3.29 10.25 -12.44
N PRO A 55 3.96 11.37 -12.09
CA PRO A 55 4.66 11.51 -10.82
C PRO A 55 3.77 11.35 -9.58
N ILE A 56 2.48 11.70 -9.66
CA ILE A 56 1.54 11.55 -8.54
C ILE A 56 1.27 10.06 -8.31
N ASN A 57 0.80 9.33 -9.32
CA ASN A 57 0.44 7.92 -9.20
C ASN A 57 1.68 7.04 -8.98
N GLU A 58 2.83 7.36 -9.58
CA GLU A 58 4.08 6.64 -9.33
C GLU A 58 4.43 6.63 -7.83
N SER A 59 4.19 7.74 -7.13
CA SER A 59 4.41 7.85 -5.68
C SER A 59 3.50 6.88 -4.90
N HIS A 60 2.23 6.75 -5.29
CA HIS A 60 1.27 5.84 -4.67
C HIS A 60 1.62 4.38 -4.91
N TYR A 61 1.97 4.00 -6.14
CA TYR A 61 2.41 2.64 -6.45
C TYR A 61 3.69 2.27 -5.72
N THR A 62 4.67 3.18 -5.68
CA THR A 62 5.91 2.97 -4.93
C THR A 62 5.62 2.77 -3.44
N PHE A 63 4.74 3.58 -2.86
CA PHE A 63 4.33 3.47 -1.48
C PHE A 63 3.60 2.16 -1.19
N ALA A 64 2.66 1.75 -2.04
CA ALA A 64 1.91 0.50 -1.91
C ALA A 64 2.85 -0.72 -1.98
N ILE A 65 3.70 -0.80 -3.00
CA ILE A 65 4.69 -1.87 -3.19
C ILE A 65 5.58 -2.01 -1.94
N ARG A 66 6.08 -0.90 -1.40
CA ARG A 66 6.93 -0.94 -0.20
C ARG A 66 6.17 -1.39 1.03
N THR A 67 4.91 -0.93 1.19
CA THR A 67 4.05 -1.34 2.29
C THR A 67 3.83 -2.86 2.28
N PHE A 68 3.61 -3.45 1.10
CA PHE A 68 3.52 -4.90 0.94
C PHE A 68 4.79 -5.61 1.39
N TRP A 69 5.95 -5.26 0.83
CA TRP A 69 7.20 -5.98 1.13
C TRP A 69 7.68 -5.80 2.58
N LEU A 70 7.50 -4.61 3.15
CA LEU A 70 7.79 -4.38 4.57
C LEU A 70 6.89 -5.27 5.44
N SER A 71 5.61 -5.40 5.10
CA SER A 71 4.68 -6.21 5.89
C SER A 71 4.96 -7.70 5.74
N ILE A 72 5.32 -8.17 4.54
CA ILE A 72 5.78 -9.55 4.34
C ILE A 72 7.00 -9.85 5.22
N ALA A 73 8.00 -8.96 5.26
CA ALA A 73 9.18 -9.18 6.10
C ALA A 73 8.81 -9.34 7.59
N TRP A 74 7.93 -8.48 8.10
CA TRP A 74 7.50 -8.56 9.50
C TRP A 74 6.52 -9.70 9.79
N PHE A 75 5.64 -10.06 8.86
CA PHE A 75 4.76 -11.22 8.99
C PHE A 75 5.56 -12.53 8.96
N LEU A 76 6.61 -12.61 8.15
CA LEU A 76 7.53 -13.75 8.19
C LEU A 76 8.26 -13.83 9.54
N LEU A 77 8.72 -12.70 10.09
CA LEU A 77 9.35 -12.67 11.41
C LEU A 77 8.37 -13.09 12.52
N GLY A 78 7.19 -12.47 12.58
CA GLY A 78 6.16 -12.80 13.58
C GLY A 78 5.66 -14.24 13.43
N GLY A 79 5.47 -14.70 12.19
CA GLY A 79 5.10 -16.08 11.87
C GLY A 79 6.17 -17.09 12.29
N ALA A 80 7.46 -16.78 12.09
CA ALA A 80 8.55 -17.61 12.56
C ALA A 80 8.57 -17.71 14.10
N LEU A 81 8.37 -16.59 14.81
CA LEU A 81 8.28 -16.60 16.28
C LEU A 81 7.14 -17.49 16.78
N VAL A 82 5.97 -17.44 16.13
CA VAL A 82 4.86 -18.35 16.45
C VAL A 82 5.21 -19.80 16.12
N LEU A 83 5.73 -20.05 14.91
CA LEU A 83 6.06 -21.39 14.43
C LEU A 83 7.05 -22.12 15.35
N PHE A 84 8.14 -21.45 15.75
CA PHE A 84 9.12 -22.01 16.68
C PHE A 84 8.67 -21.95 18.15
N GLY A 85 7.80 -21.00 18.50
CA GLY A 85 7.22 -20.89 19.83
C GLY A 85 6.30 -22.06 20.20
N ILE A 86 5.56 -22.62 19.22
CA ILE A 86 4.65 -23.76 19.45
C ILE A 86 5.35 -25.01 20.03
N PRO A 87 6.42 -25.57 19.43
CA PRO A 87 7.08 -26.73 20.04
C PRO A 87 7.76 -26.37 21.37
N LEU A 88 8.29 -25.15 21.49
CA LEU A 88 9.00 -24.70 22.68
C LEU A 88 8.06 -24.41 23.86
N SER A 89 6.75 -24.24 23.62
CA SER A 89 5.77 -24.03 24.68
C SER A 89 5.51 -25.29 25.50
N LEU A 90 5.92 -26.48 25.03
CA LEU A 90 5.86 -27.73 25.82
C LEU A 90 6.65 -27.65 27.13
N VAL A 91 7.71 -26.83 27.15
CA VAL A 91 8.52 -26.54 28.35
C VAL A 91 8.30 -25.12 28.86
N LEU A 92 7.17 -24.49 28.50
CA LEU A 92 6.74 -23.13 28.86
C LEU A 92 7.60 -21.97 28.34
N ILE A 93 8.76 -22.23 27.73
CA ILE A 93 9.67 -21.19 27.18
C ILE A 93 9.12 -20.56 25.89
N GLY A 94 8.32 -21.30 25.11
CA GLY A 94 7.76 -20.80 23.85
C GLY A 94 6.62 -19.80 23.97
N VAL A 95 5.98 -19.68 25.15
CA VAL A 95 4.80 -18.82 25.34
C VAL A 95 5.12 -17.33 25.09
N PRO A 96 6.20 -16.74 25.64
CA PRO A 96 6.61 -15.38 25.29
C PRO A 96 6.87 -15.16 23.79
N MET A 97 7.42 -16.15 23.09
CA MET A 97 7.69 -16.06 21.64
C MET A 97 6.39 -15.98 20.84
N ILE A 98 5.38 -16.80 21.18
CA ILE A 98 4.07 -16.76 20.54
C ILE A 98 3.41 -15.39 20.77
N ILE A 99 3.43 -14.90 22.01
CA ILE A 99 2.87 -13.58 22.35
C ILE A 99 3.54 -12.48 21.54
N ALA A 100 4.87 -12.47 21.48
CA ALA A 100 5.62 -11.50 20.67
C ALA A 100 5.30 -11.61 19.18
N GLY A 101 5.22 -12.83 18.63
CA GLY A 101 4.88 -13.06 17.23
C GLY A 101 3.48 -12.57 16.87
N VAL A 102 2.47 -12.90 17.70
CA VAL A 102 1.09 -12.42 17.51
C VAL A 102 1.00 -10.89 17.65
N ALA A 103 1.71 -10.30 18.61
CA ALA A 103 1.76 -8.84 18.77
C ALA A 103 2.37 -8.16 17.54
N ILE A 104 3.46 -8.69 16.98
CA ILE A 104 4.08 -8.18 15.76
C ILE A 104 3.11 -8.27 14.58
N ILE A 105 2.50 -9.43 14.37
CA ILE A 105 1.52 -9.62 13.27
C ILE A 105 0.39 -8.61 13.40
N SER A 106 -0.20 -8.49 14.60
CA SER A 106 -1.32 -7.57 14.85
C SER A 106 -0.94 -6.10 14.62
N ALA A 107 0.21 -5.68 15.13
CA ALA A 107 0.70 -4.32 14.96
C ALA A 107 0.95 -3.97 13.48
N ILE A 108 1.52 -4.92 12.72
CA ILE A 108 1.82 -4.73 11.30
C ILE A 108 0.55 -4.74 10.45
N SER A 109 -0.43 -5.58 10.79
CA SER A 109 -1.75 -5.53 10.15
C SER A 109 -2.40 -4.16 10.33
N LEU A 110 -2.38 -3.61 11.55
CA LEU A 110 -2.94 -2.29 11.83
C LEU A 110 -2.17 -1.18 11.09
N TRP A 111 -0.84 -1.24 11.12
CA TRP A 111 0.03 -0.30 10.39
C TRP A 111 -0.21 -0.34 8.88
N PHE A 112 -0.40 -1.53 8.29
CA PHE A 112 -0.69 -1.71 6.87
C PHE A 112 -2.03 -1.06 6.49
N VAL A 113 -3.07 -1.27 7.30
CA VAL A 113 -4.40 -0.65 7.09
C VAL A 113 -4.30 0.87 7.16
N VAL A 114 -3.65 1.40 8.20
CA VAL A 114 -3.44 2.86 8.36
C VAL A 114 -2.70 3.45 7.16
N ARG A 115 -1.69 2.75 6.64
CA ARG A 115 -1.00 3.19 5.42
C ARG A 115 -1.90 3.20 4.19
N CYS A 116 -2.73 2.18 3.99
CA CYS A 116 -3.67 2.17 2.88
C CYS A 116 -4.64 3.35 2.97
N ILE A 117 -5.18 3.63 4.17
CA ILE A 117 -6.06 4.78 4.41
C ILE A 117 -5.33 6.11 4.13
N ALA A 118 -4.09 6.26 4.62
CA ALA A 118 -3.29 7.45 4.35
C ALA A 118 -3.03 7.63 2.84
N GLY A 119 -2.68 6.55 2.15
CA GLY A 119 -2.50 6.54 0.69
C GLY A 119 -3.76 6.99 -0.05
N ILE A 120 -4.93 6.45 0.32
CA ILE A 120 -6.22 6.89 -0.22
C ILE A 120 -6.50 8.36 0.09
N ALA A 121 -6.21 8.83 1.30
CA ALA A 121 -6.47 10.21 1.69
C ALA A 121 -5.68 11.22 0.83
N PHE A 122 -4.39 10.97 0.56
CA PHE A 122 -3.60 11.80 -0.36
C PHE A 122 -4.08 11.68 -1.81
N LEU A 123 -4.43 10.46 -2.24
CA LEU A 123 -4.92 10.21 -3.59
C LEU A 123 -6.23 10.97 -3.87
N VAL A 124 -7.16 10.97 -2.92
CA VAL A 124 -8.44 11.71 -3.02
C VAL A 124 -8.18 13.21 -3.20
N ARG A 125 -7.20 13.77 -2.48
CA ARG A 125 -6.75 15.16 -2.65
C ARG A 125 -6.06 15.42 -4.00
N GLY A 126 -5.69 14.39 -4.74
CA GLY A 126 -4.92 14.53 -5.99
C GLY A 126 -3.48 14.95 -5.74
N GLU A 127 -2.95 14.60 -4.57
CA GLU A 127 -1.58 14.93 -4.16
C GLU A 127 -0.70 13.69 -4.28
N ALA A 128 0.55 13.87 -4.67
CA ALA A 128 1.55 12.82 -4.53
C ALA A 128 1.71 12.45 -3.05
N TYR A 129 1.91 11.17 -2.76
CA TYR A 129 2.26 10.76 -1.42
C TYR A 129 3.64 11.33 -1.07
N PRO A 130 3.79 12.08 0.04
CA PRO A 130 4.93 12.97 0.25
C PRO A 130 6.27 12.24 0.48
N ARG A 131 6.24 11.02 1.01
CA ARG A 131 7.46 10.25 1.34
C ARG A 131 7.31 8.76 1.02
N PRO A 132 7.18 8.37 -0.26
CA PRO A 132 6.77 7.02 -0.64
C PRO A 132 7.80 5.94 -0.27
N ARG A 133 9.05 6.35 -0.01
CA ARG A 133 10.14 5.46 0.42
C ARG A 133 10.28 5.31 1.93
N THR A 134 9.62 6.17 2.71
CA THR A 134 9.74 6.18 4.17
C THR A 134 8.90 5.07 4.79
N TRP A 135 9.39 4.53 5.90
CA TRP A 135 8.66 3.57 6.74
C TRP A 135 7.58 4.27 7.56
N LEU A 136 7.80 5.47 8.07
CA LEU A 136 6.85 6.21 8.91
C LEU A 136 5.65 6.73 8.09
N ILE A 137 4.49 6.85 8.75
CA ILE A 137 3.23 7.33 8.17
C ILE A 137 3.39 8.69 7.46
#